data_AF-A0A1X1XE66-F1
#
_entry.id   AF-A0A1X1XE66-F1
#
_cell.length_a   1.000
_cell.length_b   1.000
_cell.length_c   1.000
_cell.angle_alpha   90.00
_cell.angle_beta   90.00
_cell.angle_gamma   90.00
#
_symmetry.space_group_name_H-M   'P 1'
#
loop_
_entity.id
_entity.type
_entity.pdbx_description
1 polymer ?
#
loop_
_entity_poly.entity_id
_entity_poly.type
_entity_poly.pdbx_seq_one_letter_code
_entity_poly.pdbx_strand_id
1 'polypeptide(L)'
;MVGTHRRIPERAVTNKLTATTQGASRHNGAQLSMWLHAALIPRLLQDPDVVIGKARANLAQGRASGAIDIHSAPYAREWEAILDAGVGRIIAVLLDPSDHATTLRSCTPFAGVLPQDEVRAIKKAWREERKRAA
;
A
#
# COMPACT_ATOMS: atom_id res chain seq x y z
N MET A 1 6.74 -50.51 20.10
CA MET A 1 6.81 -49.05 20.34
C MET A 1 5.89 -48.37 19.34
N VAL A 2 4.65 -48.07 19.73
CA VAL A 2 3.71 -47.34 18.86
C VAL A 2 3.91 -45.86 19.13
N GLY A 3 4.39 -45.13 18.11
CA GLY A 3 4.63 -43.69 18.17
C GLY A 3 3.35 -42.95 18.52
N THR A 4 3.38 -42.20 19.63
CA THR A 4 2.31 -41.34 20.07
C THR A 4 2.17 -40.18 19.08
N HIS A 5 1.35 -40.35 18.04
CA HIS A 5 0.96 -39.22 17.18
C HIS A 5 0.19 -38.22 18.03
N ARG A 6 0.88 -37.14 18.42
CA ARG A 6 0.29 -36.00 19.12
C ARG A 6 -0.84 -35.45 18.24
N ARG A 7 -2.10 -35.78 18.59
CA ARG A 7 -3.28 -35.19 17.95
C ARG A 7 -3.14 -33.68 18.03
N ILE A 8 -2.97 -33.02 16.89
CA ILE A 8 -3.00 -31.57 16.83
C ILE A 8 -4.43 -31.18 17.20
N PRO A 9 -4.64 -30.41 18.29
CA PRO A 9 -5.98 -30.02 18.67
C PRO A 9 -6.57 -29.15 17.57
N GLU A 10 -7.83 -29.40 17.21
CA GLU A 10 -8.54 -28.75 16.09
C GLU A 10 -8.37 -27.23 16.08
N ARG A 11 -8.44 -26.59 17.27
CA ARG A 11 -8.18 -25.15 17.47
C ARG A 11 -6.82 -24.67 16.92
N ALA A 12 -5.78 -25.49 17.01
CA ALA A 12 -4.45 -25.13 16.51
C ALA A 12 -4.38 -25.23 14.98
N VAL A 13 -5.12 -26.16 14.38
CA VAL A 13 -5.29 -26.26 12.93
C VAL A 13 -6.08 -25.04 12.42
N THR A 14 -7.19 -24.70 13.06
CA THR A 14 -8.02 -23.54 12.70
C THR A 14 -7.24 -22.23 12.80
N ASN A 15 -6.44 -22.03 13.86
CA ASN A 15 -5.59 -20.84 14.01
C ASN A 15 -4.48 -20.75 12.96
N LYS A 16 -3.88 -21.88 12.58
CA LYS A 16 -2.89 -21.94 11.48
C LYS A 16 -3.55 -21.59 10.14
N LEU A 17 -4.75 -22.11 9.88
CA LEU A 17 -5.51 -21.83 8.66
C LEU A 17 -5.92 -20.35 8.59
N THR A 18 -6.44 -19.77 9.68
CA THR A 18 -6.81 -18.34 9.70
C THR A 18 -5.60 -17.43 9.57
N ALA A 19 -4.48 -17.74 10.22
CA ALA A 19 -3.23 -16.99 10.06
C ALA A 19 -2.68 -17.05 8.62
N THR A 20 -2.78 -18.22 7.98
CA THR A 20 -2.36 -18.40 6.58
C THR A 20 -3.24 -17.58 5.62
N THR A 21 -4.56 -17.62 5.83
CA THR A 21 -5.52 -16.82 5.03
C THR A 21 -5.37 -15.32 5.25
N GLN A 22 -5.09 -14.88 6.49
CA GLN A 22 -4.81 -13.47 6.80
C GLN A 22 -3.48 -13.01 6.18
N GLY A 23 -2.45 -13.85 6.20
CA GLY A 23 -1.17 -13.57 5.53
C GLY A 23 -1.35 -13.43 4.02
N ALA A 24 -2.10 -14.33 3.39
CA ALA A 24 -2.44 -14.23 1.98
C ALA A 24 -3.26 -12.97 1.67
N SER A 25 -4.25 -12.63 2.50
CA SER A 25 -5.07 -11.41 2.32
C SER A 25 -4.23 -10.12 2.44
N ARG A 26 -3.32 -10.06 3.41
CA ARG A 26 -2.38 -8.95 3.57
C ARG A 26 -1.42 -8.83 2.39
N HIS A 27 -0.86 -9.96 1.94
CA HIS A 27 0.00 -10.01 0.77
C HIS A 27 -0.71 -9.50 -0.49
N ASN A 28 -1.96 -9.93 -0.67
CA ASN A 28 -2.83 -9.47 -1.76
C ASN A 28 -3.10 -7.96 -1.67
N GLY A 29 -3.38 -7.44 -0.48
CA GLY A 29 -3.56 -6.01 -0.26
C GLY A 29 -2.32 -5.18 -0.59
N ALA A 30 -1.14 -5.66 -0.18
CA ALA A 30 0.14 -5.01 -0.48
C ALA A 30 0.43 -4.98 -1.99
N GLN A 31 0.17 -6.07 -2.70
CA GLN A 31 0.32 -6.13 -4.16
C GLN A 31 -0.64 -5.18 -4.89
N LEU A 32 -1.92 -5.16 -4.52
CA LEU A 32 -2.88 -4.22 -5.11
C LEU A 32 -2.50 -2.76 -4.82
N SER A 33 -2.06 -2.48 -3.60
CA SER A 33 -1.56 -1.16 -3.22
C SER A 33 -0.39 -0.75 -4.12
N MET A 34 0.58 -1.64 -4.35
CA MET A 34 1.70 -1.37 -5.24
C MET A 34 1.25 -1.12 -6.70
N TRP A 35 0.27 -1.87 -7.22
CA TRP A 35 -0.29 -1.63 -8.56
C TRP A 35 -0.92 -0.23 -8.70
N LEU A 36 -1.69 0.20 -7.70
CA LEU A 36 -2.29 1.53 -7.68
C LEU A 36 -1.23 2.63 -7.65
N HIS A 37 -0.17 2.42 -6.87
CA HIS A 37 0.91 3.39 -6.76
C HIS A 37 1.81 3.41 -8.00
N ALA A 38 2.05 2.26 -8.64
CA ALA A 38 2.78 2.19 -9.91
C ALA A 38 2.06 2.98 -11.03
N ALA A 39 0.72 3.01 -11.02
CA ALA A 39 -0.07 3.79 -11.97
C ALA A 39 0.08 5.32 -11.81
N LEU A 40 0.66 5.81 -10.71
CA LEU A 40 1.01 7.23 -10.54
C LEU A 40 2.23 7.63 -11.38
N ILE A 41 3.12 6.69 -11.69
CA ILE A 41 4.44 6.97 -12.27
C ILE A 41 4.34 7.73 -13.61
N PRO A 42 3.47 7.37 -14.57
CA PRO A 42 3.36 8.12 -15.82
C PRO A 42 3.00 9.60 -15.59
N ARG A 43 2.08 9.89 -14.67
CA ARG A 43 1.68 11.27 -14.33
C ARG A 43 2.80 12.01 -13.61
N LEU A 44 3.48 11.33 -12.69
CA LEU A 44 4.60 11.89 -11.95
C LEU A 44 5.79 12.24 -12.87
N LEU A 45 6.02 11.45 -13.92
CA LEU A 45 7.06 11.74 -14.92
C LEU A 45 6.65 12.86 -15.90
N GLN A 46 5.36 12.94 -16.23
CA GLN A 46 4.85 13.93 -17.17
C GLN A 46 4.74 15.32 -16.53
N ASP A 47 4.22 15.40 -15.30
CA ASP A 47 3.98 16.65 -14.59
C ASP A 47 4.29 16.46 -13.09
N PRO A 48 5.58 16.47 -12.72
CA PRO A 48 5.99 16.23 -11.34
C PRO A 48 5.48 17.30 -10.38
N ASP A 49 5.44 18.56 -10.82
CA ASP A 49 5.05 19.69 -9.97
C ASP A 49 3.57 19.62 -9.58
N VAL A 50 2.69 19.24 -10.53
CA VAL A 50 1.26 19.05 -10.21
C VAL A 50 1.06 17.89 -9.24
N VAL A 51 1.71 16.75 -9.46
CA VAL A 51 1.54 15.57 -8.60
C VAL A 51 2.12 15.81 -7.20
N ILE A 52 3.33 16.37 -7.11
CA ILE A 52 3.98 16.69 -5.84
C ILE A 52 3.22 17.81 -5.11
N GLY A 53 2.76 18.84 -5.83
CA GLY A 53 1.94 19.91 -5.27
C GLY A 53 0.66 19.38 -4.66
N LYS A 54 -0.04 18.47 -5.35
CA LYS A 54 -1.24 17.80 -4.81
C LYS A 54 -0.92 16.98 -3.56
N ALA A 55 0.19 16.24 -3.56
CA ALA A 55 0.62 15.46 -2.40
C ALA A 55 0.90 16.35 -1.17
N ARG A 56 1.62 17.46 -1.36
CA ARG A 56 1.88 18.44 -0.29
C ARG A 56 0.60 19.08 0.22
N ALA A 57 -0.32 19.44 -0.67
CA ALA A 57 -1.62 19.98 -0.28
C ALA A 57 -2.43 18.98 0.57
N ASN A 58 -2.41 17.70 0.19
CA ASN A 58 -3.08 16.64 0.96
C ASN A 58 -2.45 16.44 2.35
N LEU A 59 -1.11 16.51 2.47
CA LEU A 59 -0.43 16.47 3.77
C LEU A 59 -0.80 17.67 4.65
N ALA A 60 -0.81 18.88 4.08
CA ALA A 60 -1.20 20.10 4.80
C ALA A 60 -2.65 20.03 5.26
N GLN A 61 -3.57 19.64 4.37
CA GLN A 61 -4.99 19.46 4.69
C GLN A 61 -5.18 18.40 5.78
N GLY A 62 -4.50 17.25 5.66
CA GLY A 62 -4.61 16.15 6.61
C GLY A 62 -4.19 16.56 8.02
N ARG A 63 -3.16 17.41 8.16
CA ARG A 63 -2.80 18.02 9.45
C ARG A 63 -3.87 18.97 9.96
N ALA A 64 -4.33 19.88 9.11
CA ALA A 64 -5.32 20.89 9.49
C ALA A 64 -6.65 20.27 9.94
N SER A 65 -7.05 19.16 9.31
CA SER A 65 -8.30 18.46 9.65
C SER A 65 -8.15 17.42 10.77
N GLY A 66 -6.94 17.20 11.30
CA GLY A 66 -6.65 16.14 12.28
C GLY A 66 -6.74 14.71 11.72
N ALA A 67 -6.78 14.54 10.40
CA ALA A 67 -6.73 13.21 9.79
C ALA A 67 -5.33 12.58 9.90
N ILE A 68 -4.30 13.43 9.97
CA ILE A 68 -2.96 13.03 10.39
C ILE A 68 -2.87 13.22 11.91
N ASP A 69 -3.03 12.12 12.62
CA ASP A 69 -2.94 12.02 14.07
C ASP A 69 -1.51 11.73 14.56
N ILE A 70 -1.36 11.50 15.86
CA ILE A 70 -0.06 11.20 16.49
C ILE A 70 0.60 9.92 15.93
N HIS A 71 -0.20 8.95 15.46
CA HIS A 71 0.30 7.67 14.93
C HIS A 71 0.75 7.78 13.48
N SER A 72 0.10 8.64 12.69
CA SER A 72 0.42 8.87 11.28
C SER A 72 1.40 10.01 11.06
N ALA A 73 1.61 10.89 12.04
CA ALA A 73 2.56 12.01 11.96
C ALA A 73 4.00 11.61 11.60
N PRO A 74 4.59 10.49 12.09
CA PRO A 74 5.91 10.04 11.66
C PRO A 74 5.97 9.74 10.15
N TYR A 75 4.97 9.04 9.62
CA TYR A 75 4.90 8.71 8.19
C TYR A 75 4.64 9.94 7.33
N ALA A 76 3.86 10.91 7.82
CA ALA A 76 3.67 12.19 7.13
C ALA A 76 4.98 12.96 6.98
N ARG A 77 5.82 13.00 8.03
CA ARG A 77 7.16 13.61 7.96
C ARG A 77 8.09 12.86 7.01
N GLU A 78 8.02 11.53 7.02
CA GLU A 78 8.82 10.72 6.11
C GLU A 78 8.41 10.97 4.65
N TRP A 79 7.11 11.07 4.37
CA TRP A 79 6.63 11.46 3.05
C TRP A 79 7.13 12.83 2.61
N GLU A 80 7.20 13.82 3.50
CA GLU A 80 7.79 15.13 3.16
C GLU A 80 9.26 15.00 2.74
N ALA A 81 10.05 14.27 3.53
CA ALA A 81 11.45 14.01 3.20
C ALA A 81 11.61 13.27 1.85
N ILE A 82 10.71 12.33 1.55
CA ILE A 82 10.67 11.62 0.26
C ILE A 82 10.32 12.58 -0.89
N LEU A 83 9.35 13.47 -0.70
CA LEU A 83 8.95 14.47 -1.69
C LEU A 83 10.07 15.50 -1.95
N ASP A 84 10.79 15.90 -0.91
CA ASP A 84 11.92 16.83 -0.98
C ASP A 84 13.15 16.21 -1.67
N ALA A 85 13.31 14.89 -1.58
CA ALA A 85 14.38 14.15 -2.26
C ALA A 85 14.13 13.95 -3.78
N GLY A 86 12.96 14.34 -4.28
CA GLY A 86 12.64 14.39 -5.71
C GLY A 86 12.04 13.11 -6.31
N VAL A 87 11.68 13.20 -7.60
CA VAL A 87 10.90 12.20 -8.34
C VAL A 87 11.47 10.79 -8.26
N GLY A 88 12.79 10.64 -8.40
CA GLY A 88 13.43 9.33 -8.33
C GLY A 88 13.23 8.63 -6.99
N ARG A 89 13.29 9.38 -5.88
CA ARG A 89 13.06 8.83 -4.53
C ARG A 89 11.60 8.46 -4.32
N ILE A 90 10.68 9.28 -4.83
CA ILE A 90 9.24 8.97 -4.79
C ILE A 90 8.98 7.64 -5.49
N ILE A 91 9.42 7.48 -6.75
CA ILE A 91 9.22 6.26 -7.54
C ILE A 91 9.80 5.03 -6.81
N ALA A 92 11.00 5.16 -6.25
CA ALA A 92 11.63 4.08 -5.50
C ALA A 92 10.75 3.58 -4.34
N VAL A 93 10.15 4.50 -3.57
CA VAL A 93 9.26 4.14 -2.45
C VAL A 93 7.92 3.58 -2.96
N LEU A 94 7.36 4.13 -4.04
CA LEU A 94 6.11 3.63 -4.61
C LEU A 94 6.20 2.15 -5.03
N LEU A 95 7.38 1.73 -5.51
CA LEU A 95 7.66 0.38 -6.00
C LEU A 95 8.35 -0.55 -5.00
N ASP A 96 8.73 -0.08 -3.81
CA ASP A 96 9.44 -0.89 -2.82
C ASP A 96 8.50 -1.95 -2.20
N PRO A 97 8.78 -3.25 -2.31
CA PRO A 97 7.94 -4.32 -1.77
C PRO A 97 8.07 -4.50 -0.24
N SER A 98 8.93 -3.72 0.44
CA SER A 98 9.15 -3.84 1.88
C SER A 98 7.87 -3.58 2.71
N ASP A 99 7.84 -4.14 3.92
CA ASP A 99 6.74 -3.89 4.89
C ASP A 99 6.65 -2.41 5.26
N HIS A 100 7.79 -1.73 5.34
CA HIS A 100 7.87 -0.30 5.61
C HIS A 100 7.25 0.52 4.48
N ALA A 101 7.62 0.27 3.23
CA ALA A 101 7.02 0.94 2.07
C ALA A 101 5.53 0.59 1.91
N THR A 102 5.12 -0.62 2.29
CA THR A 102 3.69 -0.99 2.35
C THR A 102 2.94 -0.14 3.36
N THR A 103 3.54 0.10 4.54
CA THR A 103 2.98 1.00 5.56
C THR A 103 2.91 2.44 5.04
N LEU A 104 3.97 2.95 4.42
CA LEU A 104 3.97 4.28 3.79
C LEU A 104 2.88 4.43 2.73
N ARG A 105 2.71 3.45 1.84
CA ARG A 105 1.64 3.42 0.84
C ARG A 105 0.23 3.41 1.46
N SER A 106 0.07 2.88 2.67
CA SER A 106 -1.22 2.93 3.37
C SER A 106 -1.57 4.33 3.89
N CYS A 107 -0.56 5.15 4.15
CA CYS A 107 -0.67 6.55 4.57
C CYS A 107 -0.26 7.53 3.44
N THR A 108 -0.51 7.14 2.20
CA THR A 108 -0.03 7.85 1.01
C THR A 108 -0.64 9.25 0.86
N PRO A 109 0.16 10.28 0.51
CA PRO A 109 -0.36 11.62 0.24
C PRO A 109 -0.90 11.77 -1.19
N PHE A 110 -0.83 10.74 -2.04
CA PHE A 110 -1.23 10.82 -3.46
C PHE A 110 -2.74 10.59 -3.71
N ALA A 111 -3.56 10.63 -2.67
CA ALA A 111 -5.01 10.50 -2.79
C ALA A 111 -5.59 11.57 -3.74
N GLY A 112 -6.39 11.13 -4.71
CA GLY A 112 -7.02 12.01 -5.70
C GLY A 112 -6.12 12.45 -6.86
N VAL A 113 -4.88 11.97 -6.96
CA VAL A 113 -4.05 12.15 -8.17
C VAL A 113 -4.58 11.28 -9.32
N LEU A 114 -5.00 10.05 -9.02
CA LEU A 114 -5.69 9.20 -9.99
C LEU A 114 -7.20 9.49 -9.98
N PRO A 115 -7.82 9.65 -11.16
CA PRO A 115 -9.27 9.64 -11.30
C PRO A 115 -9.91 8.36 -10.72
N GLN A 116 -11.13 8.48 -10.18
CA GLN A 116 -11.79 7.38 -9.48
C GLN A 116 -12.18 6.22 -10.42
N ASP A 117 -12.53 6.52 -11.65
CA ASP A 117 -12.77 5.55 -12.72
C ASP A 117 -11.50 4.76 -13.06
N GLU A 118 -10.35 5.43 -13.13
CA GLU A 118 -9.05 4.77 -13.35
C GLU A 118 -8.67 3.87 -12.17
N VAL A 119 -8.85 4.33 -10.93
CA VAL A 119 -8.66 3.49 -9.73
C VAL A 119 -9.54 2.24 -9.79
N ARG A 120 -10.80 2.37 -10.22
CA ARG A 120 -11.71 1.23 -10.41
C ARG A 120 -11.23 0.29 -11.50
N ALA A 121 -10.75 0.82 -12.62
CA ALA A 121 -10.21 0.06 -13.74
C ALA A 121 -8.97 -0.75 -13.33
N ILE A 122 -8.01 -0.13 -12.62
CA ILE A 122 -6.81 -0.80 -12.10
C ILE A 122 -7.19 -1.92 -11.13
N LYS A 123 -8.08 -1.64 -10.17
CA LYS A 123 -8.58 -2.65 -9.23
C LYS A 123 -9.26 -3.82 -9.94
N LYS A 124 -10.01 -3.56 -11.02
CA LYS A 124 -10.64 -4.60 -11.85
C LYS A 124 -9.58 -5.41 -12.58
N ALA A 125 -8.65 -4.77 -13.28
CA ALA A 125 -7.57 -5.43 -14.01
C ALA A 125 -6.73 -6.34 -13.11
N TRP A 126 -6.36 -5.87 -11.91
CA TRP A 126 -5.63 -6.67 -10.93
C TRP A 126 -6.41 -7.91 -10.46
N ARG A 127 -7.72 -7.79 -10.23
CA ARG A 127 -8.56 -8.95 -9.87
C ARG A 127 -8.61 -9.99 -10.99
N GLU A 128 -8.73 -9.56 -12.24
CA GLU A 128 -8.74 -10.48 -13.38
C GLU A 128 -7.37 -11.11 -13.61
N GLU A 129 -6.28 -10.36 -13.47
CA GLU A 129 -4.92 -10.91 -13.54
C GLU A 129 -4.70 -12.02 -12.49
N ARG A 130 -5.15 -11.78 -11.26
CA ARG A 130 -5.05 -12.76 -10.19
C ARG A 130 -5.87 -14.02 -10.42
N LYS A 131 -7.05 -13.91 -11.05
CA LYS A 131 -7.84 -15.09 -11.42
C LYS A 131 -7.15 -15.91 -12.51
N ARG A 132 -6.41 -15.27 -13.42
CA ARG A 132 -5.64 -15.97 -14.46
C ARG A 132 -4.41 -16.69 -13.92
N ALA A 133 -3.83 -16.18 -12.83
CA ALA A 133 -2.63 -16.75 -12.21
C ALA A 133 -2.93 -17.81 -11.11
N ALA A 134 -4.21 -18.07 -10.81
CA ALA A 134 -4.68 -19.05 -9.82
C ALA A 134 -5.20 -20.32 -10.49
#